data_AF-A0A1I3UIV6-F1
#
_entry.id   AF-A0A1I3UIV6-F1
#
_cell.length_a   1.000
_cell.length_b   1.000
_cell.length_c   1.000
_cell.angle_alpha   90.00
_cell.angle_beta   90.00
_cell.angle_gamma   90.00
#
_symmetry.space_group_name_H-M   'P 1'
#
loop_
_entity.id
_entity.type
_entity.pdbx_description
1 polymer ?
#
loop_
_entity_poly.entity_id
_entity_poly.type
_entity_poly.pdbx_seq_one_letter_code
_entity_poly.pdbx_strand_id
1 'polypeptide(L)'
;MRFILGMVVIATVTYIQGIEFEPNQAVTASAAEVQPSQTQDEELLRRLEKLEPPIARDIQSPFVQRPFPSKVKSTVEVMQRGYQLPFRVPLNDPQWQRPLYNEQWHSTYSGGRWAYMPLRLFYAQHRLFTTSLVGLSNLYDFFQNLGFKDIDVEQNGATQEKRINEVVVVVMQARIERVVTQGNQVVIVARPQRTGVQAITINKTNMKLDNQNEAILFQLVTPDGDEIDYSIY
;
A
#
# COMPACT_ATOMS: atom_id res chain seq x y z
N MET A 1 -6.29 27.44 45.92
CA MET A 1 -5.29 28.50 45.67
C MET A 1 -4.09 28.20 46.56
N ARG A 2 -2.92 27.85 45.98
CA ARG A 2 -1.58 27.76 46.63
C ARG A 2 -1.40 26.65 47.69
N PHE A 3 -0.31 25.88 47.82
CA PHE A 3 1.01 25.74 47.18
C PHE A 3 1.51 24.30 47.48
N ILE A 4 2.43 23.81 46.64
CA ILE A 4 3.16 22.53 46.71
C ILE A 4 4.15 22.49 47.89
N LEU A 5 4.31 21.34 48.55
CA LEU A 5 5.59 20.83 49.12
C LEU A 5 5.32 19.36 49.55
N GLY A 6 5.92 18.35 48.92
CA GLY A 6 7.31 17.95 49.10
C GLY A 6 7.33 16.66 49.93
N MET A 7 7.30 15.50 49.27
CA MET A 7 7.27 14.20 49.95
C MET A 7 8.67 13.86 50.49
N VAL A 8 8.72 13.59 51.80
CA VAL A 8 9.90 13.28 52.59
C VAL A 8 10.38 11.86 52.31
N VAL A 9 11.65 11.69 51.93
CA VAL A 9 12.31 10.38 51.93
C VAL A 9 13.00 10.20 53.29
N ILE A 10 12.49 9.27 54.09
CA ILE A 10 13.08 8.88 55.37
C ILE A 10 14.21 7.89 55.08
N ALA A 11 15.46 8.32 55.23
CA ALA A 11 16.61 7.43 55.27
C ALA A 11 16.77 6.92 56.71
N THR A 12 16.43 5.65 56.95
CA THR A 12 16.77 4.96 58.19
C THR A 12 18.22 4.51 58.13
N VAL A 13 19.11 5.17 58.88
CA VAL A 13 20.50 4.75 59.03
C VAL A 13 20.55 3.72 60.17
N THR A 14 20.76 2.45 59.82
CA THR A 14 21.18 1.43 60.78
C THR A 14 22.70 1.36 60.78
N TYR A 15 23.30 1.70 61.92
CA TYR A 15 24.74 1.67 62.15
C TYR A 15 25.16 0.24 62.52
N ILE A 16 25.96 -0.41 61.69
CA ILE A 16 26.78 -1.56 62.09
C ILE A 16 28.23 -1.20 61.82
N GLN A 17 29.06 -1.40 62.84
CA GLN A 17 30.43 -0.94 62.98
C GLN A 17 31.38 -1.60 61.96
N GLY A 18 32.32 -0.80 61.44
CA GLY A 18 33.68 -1.26 61.17
C GLY A 18 34.06 -1.58 59.73
N ILE A 19 33.96 -0.62 58.81
CA ILE A 19 34.84 -0.50 57.63
C ILE A 19 35.04 0.99 57.35
N GLU A 20 36.29 1.49 57.44
CA GLU A 20 36.66 2.81 56.95
C GLU A 20 36.53 2.83 55.42
N PHE A 21 35.62 3.64 54.89
CA PHE A 21 35.59 3.99 53.46
C PHE A 21 35.91 5.48 53.33
N GLU A 22 36.99 5.79 52.61
CA GLU A 22 37.34 7.15 52.19
C GLU A 22 36.17 7.80 51.43
N PRO A 23 35.95 9.12 51.55
CA PRO A 23 34.87 9.81 50.86
C PRO A 23 35.32 10.11 49.42
N ASN A 24 35.35 9.10 48.56
CA ASN A 24 35.66 9.30 47.16
C ASN A 24 34.38 9.50 46.35
N GLN A 25 34.16 10.78 46.03
CA GLN A 25 33.43 11.32 44.90
C GLN A 25 31.94 10.94 44.78
N ALA A 26 31.11 11.96 45.05
CA ALA A 26 29.76 12.04 44.53
C ALA A 26 29.80 11.78 43.01
N VAL A 27 29.31 10.62 42.59
CA VAL A 27 28.93 10.37 41.21
C VAL A 27 27.71 11.22 40.94
N THR A 28 27.94 12.49 40.60
CA THR A 28 27.03 13.24 39.74
C THR A 28 27.01 12.46 38.44
N ALA A 29 26.03 11.57 38.28
CA ALA A 29 25.59 11.12 36.98
C ALA A 29 25.06 12.36 36.25
N SER A 30 25.98 13.11 35.65
CA SER A 30 25.66 13.99 34.54
C SER A 30 24.98 13.09 33.52
N ALA A 31 23.67 13.24 33.38
CA ALA A 31 22.98 12.82 32.18
C ALA A 31 23.58 13.67 31.06
N ALA A 32 24.70 13.19 30.51
CA ALA A 32 25.23 13.72 29.28
C ALA A 32 24.14 13.47 28.24
N GLU A 33 23.42 14.54 27.89
CA GLU A 33 22.67 14.61 26.64
C GLU A 33 23.66 14.25 25.54
N VAL A 34 23.59 13.03 25.05
CA VAL A 34 24.33 12.60 23.86
C VAL A 34 23.76 13.42 22.71
N GLN A 35 24.40 14.56 22.43
CA GLN A 35 24.06 15.36 21.26
C GLN A 35 24.26 14.47 20.02
N PRO A 36 23.27 14.39 19.11
CA PRO A 36 23.44 13.65 17.87
C PRO A 36 24.69 14.16 17.14
N SER A 37 25.50 13.25 16.62
CA SER A 37 26.61 13.66 15.76
C SER A 37 26.06 14.30 14.49
N GLN A 38 26.80 15.25 13.89
CA GLN A 38 26.38 15.90 12.62
C GLN A 38 26.00 14.89 11.52
N THR A 39 26.63 13.71 11.53
CA THR A 39 26.32 12.59 10.62
C THR A 39 24.94 11.98 10.86
N GLN A 40 24.46 11.97 12.10
CA GLN A 40 23.14 11.45 12.45
C GLN A 40 22.03 12.39 12.00
N ASP A 41 22.24 13.71 12.10
CA ASP A 41 21.27 14.71 11.66
C ASP A 41 21.10 14.70 10.14
N GLU A 42 22.20 14.58 9.39
CA GLU A 42 22.15 14.45 7.92
C GLU A 42 21.39 13.20 7.47
N GLU A 43 21.58 12.07 8.15
CA GLU A 43 20.86 10.83 7.83
C GLU A 43 19.37 10.93 8.16
N LEU A 44 19.00 11.59 9.27
CA LEU A 44 17.60 11.83 9.61
C LEU A 44 16.90 12.72 8.58
N LEU A 45 17.57 13.79 8.12
CA LEU A 45 17.05 14.66 7.07
C LEU A 45 16.85 13.88 5.74
N ARG A 46 17.83 13.08 5.33
CA ARG A 46 17.71 12.21 4.15
C ARG A 46 16.58 11.21 4.26
N ARG A 47 16.29 10.70 5.47
CA ARG A 47 15.16 9.80 5.71
C ARG A 47 13.83 10.54 5.64
N LEU A 48 13.77 11.77 6.15
CA LEU A 48 12.57 12.59 6.10
C LEU A 48 12.17 12.91 4.65
N GLU A 49 13.15 13.26 3.80
CA GLU A 49 12.95 13.53 2.37
C GLU A 49 12.33 12.35 1.60
N LYS A 50 12.48 11.13 2.12
CA LYS A 50 11.90 9.91 1.51
C LYS A 50 10.47 9.62 1.97
N LEU A 51 10.08 10.17 3.12
CA LEU A 51 8.76 9.95 3.70
C LEU A 51 7.72 10.89 3.10
N GLU A 52 8.08 12.14 2.84
CA GLU A 52 7.16 13.17 2.39
C GLU A 52 7.87 14.25 1.57
N PRO A 53 7.13 15.10 0.82
CA PRO A 53 7.73 16.23 0.14
C PRO A 53 8.47 17.16 1.12
N PRO A 54 9.61 17.74 0.72
CA PRO A 54 10.37 18.64 1.58
C PRO A 54 9.62 19.95 1.89
N ILE A 55 8.60 20.29 1.09
CA ILE A 55 7.74 21.45 1.27
C ILE A 55 6.30 20.97 1.22
N ALA A 56 5.51 21.37 2.22
CA ALA A 56 4.08 21.10 2.27
C ALA A 56 3.39 21.59 1.01
N ARG A 57 2.72 20.68 0.31
CA ARG A 57 2.00 20.95 -0.93
C ARG A 57 0.89 19.95 -1.13
N ASP A 58 -0.14 20.36 -1.85
CA ASP A 58 -1.14 19.44 -2.35
C ASP A 58 -0.53 18.55 -3.43
N ILE A 59 -0.79 17.24 -3.34
CA ILE A 59 -0.32 16.25 -4.30
C ILE A 59 -1.56 15.65 -4.96
N GLN A 60 -1.62 15.78 -6.28
CA GLN A 60 -2.58 15.05 -7.09
C GLN A 60 -2.08 13.63 -7.35
N SER A 61 -3.00 12.72 -7.73
CA SER A 61 -2.67 11.31 -7.96
C SER A 61 -1.38 11.16 -8.79
N PRO A 62 -0.43 10.31 -8.36
CA PRO A 62 0.90 10.25 -8.95
C PRO A 62 0.94 9.58 -10.33
N PHE A 63 -0.17 9.04 -10.82
CA PHE A 63 -0.23 8.29 -12.07
C PHE A 63 -0.62 9.20 -13.23
N VAL A 64 0.21 9.22 -14.28
CA VAL A 64 -0.11 9.89 -15.55
C VAL A 64 -1.36 9.23 -16.13
N GLN A 65 -2.48 9.94 -16.07
CA GLN A 65 -3.74 9.43 -16.58
C GLN A 65 -3.71 9.55 -18.11
N ARG A 66 -3.73 8.40 -18.80
CA ARG A 66 -4.26 8.37 -20.17
C ARG A 66 -5.65 9.01 -20.15
N PRO A 67 -6.10 9.65 -21.25
CA PRO A 67 -7.43 10.23 -21.28
C PRO A 67 -8.44 9.15 -20.93
N PHE A 68 -9.36 9.50 -20.02
CA PHE A 68 -10.50 8.67 -19.68
C PHE A 68 -11.25 8.26 -20.95
N PRO A 69 -11.89 7.07 -20.98
CA PRO A 69 -12.67 6.66 -22.12
C PRO A 69 -13.72 7.72 -22.49
N SER A 70 -13.80 8.05 -23.78
CA SER A 70 -14.77 9.02 -24.29
C SER A 70 -16.21 8.49 -24.27
N LYS A 71 -16.35 7.16 -24.25
CA LYS A 71 -17.62 6.43 -24.19
C LYS A 71 -17.67 5.60 -22.92
N VAL A 72 -18.31 6.13 -21.87
CA VAL A 72 -18.59 5.41 -20.63
C VAL A 72 -20.10 5.21 -20.51
N LYS A 73 -20.52 3.98 -20.21
CA LYS A 73 -21.92 3.62 -19.94
C LYS A 73 -22.12 3.45 -18.43
N SER A 74 -23.38 3.40 -18.00
CA SER A 74 -23.66 3.03 -16.61
C SER A 74 -23.18 1.60 -16.35
N THR A 75 -22.70 1.34 -15.14
CA THR A 75 -22.26 0.00 -14.69
C THR A 75 -23.37 -1.04 -14.89
N VAL A 76 -24.62 -0.67 -14.58
CA VAL A 76 -25.81 -1.51 -14.79
C VAL A 76 -25.99 -1.87 -16.28
N GLU A 77 -25.83 -0.90 -17.18
CA GLU A 77 -25.93 -1.15 -18.63
C GLU A 77 -24.83 -2.11 -19.09
N VAL A 78 -23.59 -1.90 -18.67
CA VAL A 78 -22.47 -2.81 -19.02
C VAL A 78 -22.71 -4.21 -18.45
N MET A 79 -23.22 -4.33 -17.22
CA MET A 79 -23.53 -5.63 -16.62
C MET A 79 -24.63 -6.40 -17.37
N GLN A 80 -25.57 -5.70 -18.00
CA GLN A 80 -26.70 -6.30 -18.73
C GLN A 80 -26.37 -6.60 -20.20
N ARG A 81 -25.62 -5.71 -20.86
CA ARG A 81 -25.40 -5.72 -22.32
C ARG A 81 -23.96 -5.98 -22.73
N GLY A 82 -23.02 -5.79 -21.82
CA GLY A 82 -21.63 -6.14 -22.04
C GLY A 82 -21.46 -7.64 -22.12
N TYR A 83 -20.27 -8.08 -22.52
CA TYR A 83 -19.97 -9.49 -22.65
C TYR A 83 -19.08 -9.96 -21.51
N GLN A 84 -19.32 -11.20 -21.08
CA GLN A 84 -18.53 -11.86 -20.05
C GLN A 84 -17.08 -12.02 -20.53
N LEU A 85 -16.15 -11.52 -19.72
CA LEU A 85 -14.73 -11.58 -20.01
C LEU A 85 -14.11 -12.76 -19.26
N PRO A 86 -13.45 -13.71 -19.94
CA PRO A 86 -12.77 -14.79 -19.25
C PRO A 86 -11.55 -14.27 -18.49
N PHE A 87 -11.33 -14.78 -17.29
CA PHE A 87 -10.19 -14.45 -16.44
C PHE A 87 -9.64 -15.70 -15.75
N ARG A 88 -8.36 -15.63 -15.34
CA ARG A 88 -7.73 -16.64 -14.47
C ARG A 88 -7.52 -16.03 -13.09
N VAL A 89 -7.44 -16.86 -12.06
CA VAL A 89 -7.29 -16.43 -10.66
C VAL A 89 -5.93 -16.92 -10.12
N PRO A 90 -4.82 -16.21 -10.37
CA PRO A 90 -3.51 -16.57 -9.83
C PRO A 90 -3.41 -16.43 -8.30
N LEU A 91 -4.23 -15.57 -7.67
CA LEU A 91 -4.23 -15.40 -6.22
C LEU A 91 -5.67 -15.35 -5.71
N ASN A 92 -5.95 -16.16 -4.69
CA ASN A 92 -7.22 -16.16 -3.97
C ASN A 92 -6.97 -16.52 -2.51
N ASP A 93 -6.87 -15.50 -1.66
CA ASP A 93 -6.72 -15.69 -0.21
C ASP A 93 -7.87 -14.94 0.50
N PRO A 94 -8.92 -15.65 0.96
CA PRO A 94 -10.05 -15.02 1.65
C PRO A 94 -9.72 -14.60 3.09
N GLN A 95 -8.64 -15.11 3.66
CA GLN A 95 -8.22 -14.81 5.04
C GLN A 95 -7.19 -13.69 5.11
N TRP A 96 -6.62 -13.28 3.96
CA TRP A 96 -5.68 -12.18 3.89
C TRP A 96 -6.24 -10.92 4.56
N GLN A 97 -5.44 -10.36 5.47
CA GLN A 97 -5.75 -9.09 6.12
C GLN A 97 -4.85 -8.03 5.54
N ARG A 98 -5.46 -6.93 5.11
CA ARG A 98 -4.71 -5.78 4.63
C ARG A 98 -3.83 -5.24 5.77
N PRO A 99 -2.50 -5.23 5.61
CA PRO A 99 -1.65 -4.71 6.66
C PRO A 99 -1.87 -3.20 6.79
N LEU A 100 -2.02 -2.73 8.03
CA LEU A 100 -1.91 -1.30 8.32
C LEU A 100 -0.48 -0.80 8.08
N TYR A 101 0.49 -1.67 8.34
CA TYR A 101 1.90 -1.42 8.16
C TYR A 101 2.61 -2.70 7.74
N ASN A 102 3.51 -2.60 6.76
CA ASN A 102 4.45 -3.65 6.38
C ASN A 102 5.86 -3.15 6.67
N GLU A 103 6.71 -4.00 7.26
CA GLU A 103 8.11 -3.67 7.57
C GLU A 103 8.91 -3.18 6.35
N GLN A 104 8.53 -3.63 5.15
CA GLN A 104 9.14 -3.22 3.88
C GLN A 104 8.85 -1.75 3.54
N TRP A 105 7.85 -1.15 4.18
CA TRP A 105 7.53 0.28 4.07
C TRP A 105 8.32 1.15 5.05
N HIS A 106 9.18 0.56 5.88
CA HIS A 106 10.03 1.36 6.77
C HIS A 106 11.06 2.17 5.98
N SER A 107 11.36 3.40 6.42
CA SER A 107 12.32 4.29 5.74
C SER A 107 13.75 3.75 5.68
N THR A 108 14.08 2.79 6.54
CA THR A 108 15.39 2.10 6.50
C THR A 108 15.38 0.84 5.63
N TYR A 109 14.22 0.30 5.28
CA TYR A 109 14.12 -0.89 4.44
C TYR A 109 14.34 -0.52 2.98
N SER A 110 15.26 -1.22 2.30
CA SER A 110 15.63 -0.95 0.89
C SER A 110 15.88 0.55 0.61
N GLY A 111 16.48 1.25 1.57
CA GLY A 111 16.75 2.69 1.45
C GLY A 111 15.48 3.55 1.36
N GLY A 112 14.33 3.08 1.85
CA GLY A 112 13.06 3.81 1.88
C GLY A 112 12.25 3.76 0.58
N ARG A 113 12.56 2.83 -0.33
CA ARG A 113 11.93 2.70 -1.66
C ARG A 113 10.39 2.71 -1.63
N TRP A 114 9.77 2.16 -0.59
CA TRP A 114 8.31 2.08 -0.43
C TRP A 114 7.78 2.84 0.79
N ALA A 115 8.58 3.74 1.36
CA ALA A 115 8.27 4.45 2.59
C ALA A 115 7.49 5.76 2.36
N TYR A 116 7.37 6.22 1.10
CA TYR A 116 6.74 7.49 0.77
C TYR A 116 5.25 7.52 1.15
N MET A 117 4.93 8.35 2.14
CA MET A 117 3.63 8.41 2.81
C MET A 117 2.47 8.79 1.89
N PRO A 118 2.58 9.78 0.98
CA PRO A 118 1.49 10.08 0.06
C PRO A 118 1.11 8.87 -0.81
N LEU A 119 2.08 8.04 -1.20
CA LEU A 119 1.79 6.81 -1.93
C LEU A 119 1.11 5.77 -1.02
N ARG A 120 1.48 5.66 0.25
CA ARG A 120 0.78 4.78 1.21
C ARG A 120 -0.69 5.16 1.38
N LEU A 121 -0.96 6.47 1.49
CA LEU A 121 -2.32 7.00 1.58
C LEU A 121 -3.12 6.71 0.32
N PHE A 122 -2.54 6.94 -0.87
CA PHE A 122 -3.15 6.58 -2.15
C PHE A 122 -3.55 5.11 -2.17
N TYR A 123 -2.61 4.18 -1.89
CA TYR A 123 -2.94 2.77 -1.90
C TYR A 123 -4.02 2.45 -0.85
N ALA A 124 -3.96 3.00 0.36
CA ALA A 124 -4.94 2.75 1.42
C ALA A 124 -6.39 3.15 1.04
N GLN A 125 -6.58 4.14 0.17
CA GLN A 125 -7.90 4.60 -0.29
C GLN A 125 -8.56 3.64 -1.29
N HIS A 126 -7.77 2.83 -2.00
CA HIS A 126 -8.26 1.97 -3.07
C HIS A 126 -8.34 0.49 -2.65
N ARG A 127 -9.29 -0.22 -3.26
CA ARG A 127 -9.52 -1.67 -3.18
C ARG A 127 -9.31 -2.35 -4.52
N LEU A 128 -9.30 -1.59 -5.62
CA LEU A 128 -9.07 -2.07 -6.97
C LEU A 128 -7.76 -1.51 -7.51
N PHE A 129 -6.92 -2.39 -8.05
CA PHE A 129 -5.67 -1.99 -8.69
C PHE A 129 -5.47 -2.75 -9.99
N THR A 130 -4.92 -2.09 -10.99
CA THR A 130 -4.57 -2.70 -12.28
C THR A 130 -3.08 -2.50 -12.55
N THR A 131 -2.46 -3.49 -13.18
CA THR A 131 -1.07 -3.39 -13.66
C THR A 131 -0.83 -4.37 -14.82
N SER A 132 0.30 -4.25 -15.48
CA SER A 132 0.75 -5.18 -16.52
C SER A 132 1.67 -6.25 -15.91
N LEU A 133 1.69 -7.45 -16.50
CA LEU A 133 2.73 -8.45 -16.24
C LEU A 133 4.08 -8.14 -16.91
N VAL A 134 4.14 -7.08 -17.73
CA VAL A 134 5.39 -6.66 -18.38
C VAL A 134 6.21 -5.79 -17.42
N GLY A 135 7.50 -6.13 -17.29
CA GLY A 135 8.44 -5.40 -16.45
C GLY A 135 8.40 -5.89 -15.00
N LEU A 136 9.15 -6.97 -14.72
CA LEU A 136 9.18 -7.61 -13.40
C LEU A 136 9.51 -6.65 -12.25
N SER A 137 10.36 -5.64 -12.48
CA SER A 137 10.63 -4.61 -11.47
C SER A 137 9.38 -3.80 -11.11
N ASN A 138 8.55 -3.45 -12.09
CA ASN A 138 7.33 -2.69 -11.84
C ASN A 138 6.29 -3.54 -11.12
N LEU A 139 6.19 -4.82 -11.49
CA LEU A 139 5.30 -5.78 -10.83
C LEU A 139 5.74 -6.03 -9.38
N TYR A 140 7.05 -6.13 -9.15
CA TYR A 140 7.62 -6.22 -7.81
C TYR A 140 7.29 -4.99 -6.97
N ASP A 141 7.54 -3.78 -7.48
CA ASP A 141 7.17 -2.54 -6.78
C ASP A 141 5.66 -2.47 -6.50
N PHE A 142 4.84 -2.90 -7.45
CA PHE A 142 3.40 -2.95 -7.30
C PHE A 142 2.97 -3.84 -6.13
N PHE A 143 3.48 -5.07 -6.03
CA PHE A 143 3.12 -5.96 -4.92
C PHE A 143 3.66 -5.48 -3.57
N GLN A 144 4.86 -4.92 -3.55
CA GLN A 144 5.43 -4.29 -2.37
C GLN A 144 4.58 -3.12 -1.89
N ASN A 145 4.06 -2.31 -2.82
CA ASN A 145 3.14 -1.21 -2.50
C ASN A 145 1.82 -1.69 -1.89
N LEU A 146 1.33 -2.86 -2.31
CA LEU A 146 0.11 -3.47 -1.79
C LEU A 146 0.34 -4.23 -0.46
N GLY A 147 1.59 -4.42 -0.06
CA GLY A 147 1.96 -5.03 1.22
C GLY A 147 2.02 -6.54 1.17
N PHE A 148 2.16 -7.12 -0.02
CA PHE A 148 2.36 -8.55 -0.16
C PHE A 148 3.83 -8.91 0.00
N LYS A 149 4.09 -9.96 0.79
CA LYS A 149 5.46 -10.37 1.12
C LYS A 149 6.08 -11.25 0.03
N ASP A 150 5.29 -12.16 -0.56
CA ASP A 150 5.75 -13.08 -1.61
C ASP A 150 4.56 -13.51 -2.47
N ILE A 151 4.18 -12.71 -3.48
CA ILE A 151 3.26 -13.24 -4.50
C ILE A 151 4.07 -13.82 -5.63
N ASP A 152 4.02 -15.14 -5.70
CA ASP A 152 4.38 -15.92 -6.86
C ASP A 152 3.31 -15.71 -7.96
N VAL A 153 3.23 -14.51 -8.56
CA VAL A 153 2.40 -14.29 -9.76
C VAL A 153 3.08 -14.88 -11.00
N GLU A 154 4.32 -15.35 -10.86
CA GLU A 154 5.02 -16.15 -11.88
C GLU A 154 4.53 -17.60 -11.95
N GLN A 155 3.24 -17.86 -11.78
CA GLN A 155 2.72 -19.20 -12.00
C GLN A 155 2.42 -19.46 -13.49
N ASN A 156 3.38 -20.16 -14.09
CA ASN A 156 3.29 -21.05 -15.26
C ASN A 156 3.41 -20.42 -16.65
N GLY A 157 4.64 -20.42 -17.19
CA GLY A 157 4.92 -20.75 -18.59
C GLY A 157 4.35 -19.83 -19.69
N ALA A 158 3.84 -18.66 -19.34
CA ALA A 158 3.36 -17.70 -20.34
C ALA A 158 4.56 -17.13 -21.11
N THR A 159 4.57 -17.29 -22.43
CA THR A 159 5.55 -16.62 -23.32
C THR A 159 5.49 -15.11 -23.11
N GLN A 160 6.58 -14.39 -23.40
CA GLN A 160 6.62 -12.93 -23.27
C GLN A 160 5.47 -12.24 -24.02
N GLU A 161 5.08 -12.77 -25.18
CA GLU A 161 3.93 -12.33 -25.97
C GLU A 161 2.59 -12.47 -25.22
N LYS A 162 2.40 -13.55 -24.45
CA LYS A 162 1.21 -13.71 -23.61
C LYS A 162 1.17 -12.65 -22.51
N ARG A 163 2.31 -12.34 -21.89
CA ARG A 163 2.39 -11.33 -20.80
C ARG A 163 2.06 -9.91 -21.27
N ILE A 164 2.42 -9.55 -22.51
CA ILE A 164 2.14 -8.21 -23.07
C ILE A 164 0.64 -7.91 -23.13
N ASN A 165 -0.17 -8.93 -23.34
CA ASN A 165 -1.61 -8.79 -23.44
C ASN A 165 -2.35 -9.05 -22.12
N GLU A 166 -1.65 -9.30 -21.02
CA GLU A 166 -2.29 -9.58 -19.73
C GLU A 166 -2.31 -8.35 -18.83
N VAL A 167 -3.52 -8.05 -18.33
CA VAL A 167 -3.74 -7.12 -17.22
C VAL A 167 -3.92 -7.93 -15.95
N VAL A 168 -3.14 -7.62 -14.93
CA VAL A 168 -3.37 -8.08 -13.57
C VAL A 168 -4.32 -7.10 -12.91
N VAL A 169 -5.37 -7.63 -12.32
CA VAL A 169 -6.31 -6.87 -11.51
C VAL A 169 -6.27 -7.44 -10.10
N VAL A 170 -5.95 -6.61 -9.11
CA VAL A 170 -6.00 -6.97 -7.69
C VAL A 170 -7.22 -6.32 -7.07
N VAL A 171 -8.06 -7.15 -6.44
CA VAL A 171 -9.23 -6.74 -5.68
C VAL A 171 -9.04 -7.14 -4.22
N MET A 172 -9.17 -6.18 -3.32
CA MET A 172 -9.08 -6.38 -1.88
C MET A 172 -10.45 -6.28 -1.23
N GLN A 173 -10.67 -7.08 -0.18
CA GLN A 173 -11.88 -7.03 0.67
C GLN A 173 -13.18 -7.15 -0.14
N ALA A 174 -13.15 -7.94 -1.22
CA ALA A 174 -14.32 -8.29 -2.01
C ALA A 174 -14.03 -9.60 -2.77
N ARG A 175 -15.10 -10.37 -3.04
CA ARG A 175 -15.05 -11.60 -3.82
C ARG A 175 -15.64 -11.37 -5.21
N ILE A 176 -14.81 -11.50 -6.24
CA ILE A 176 -15.17 -11.40 -7.64
C ILE A 176 -16.14 -12.53 -8.01
N GLU A 177 -17.27 -12.18 -8.61
CA GLU A 177 -18.26 -13.14 -9.12
C GLU A 177 -18.20 -13.25 -10.63
N ARG A 178 -18.01 -12.13 -11.33
CA ARG A 178 -17.85 -12.08 -12.78
C ARG A 178 -17.16 -10.80 -13.22
N VAL A 179 -16.63 -10.84 -14.43
CA VAL A 179 -16.06 -9.67 -15.12
C VAL A 179 -16.78 -9.51 -16.45
N VAL A 180 -17.25 -8.31 -16.71
CA VAL A 180 -18.00 -7.94 -17.91
C VAL A 180 -17.31 -6.75 -18.54
N THR A 181 -17.34 -6.62 -19.86
CA THR A 181 -16.73 -5.48 -20.52
C THR A 181 -17.56 -5.01 -21.70
N GLN A 182 -17.42 -3.73 -22.02
CA GLN A 182 -18.04 -3.08 -23.16
C GLN A 182 -17.13 -1.93 -23.62
N GLY A 183 -16.51 -2.08 -24.79
CA GLY A 183 -15.52 -1.12 -25.28
C GLY A 183 -14.34 -0.97 -24.31
N ASN A 184 -14.01 0.26 -23.94
CA ASN A 184 -12.92 0.58 -23.02
C ASN A 184 -13.30 0.52 -21.52
N GLN A 185 -14.47 -0.06 -21.20
CA GLN A 185 -14.99 -0.15 -19.84
C GLN A 185 -15.11 -1.62 -19.40
N VAL A 186 -14.45 -1.97 -18.29
CA VAL A 186 -14.45 -3.28 -17.67
C VAL A 186 -15.11 -3.17 -16.29
N VAL A 187 -16.21 -3.89 -16.08
CA VAL A 187 -16.94 -3.95 -14.82
C VAL A 187 -16.67 -5.28 -14.13
N ILE A 188 -16.11 -5.20 -12.93
CA ILE A 188 -15.81 -6.32 -12.04
C ILE A 188 -16.90 -6.38 -10.99
N VAL A 189 -17.80 -7.33 -11.14
CA VAL A 189 -18.90 -7.54 -10.19
C VAL A 189 -18.38 -8.38 -9.03
N ALA A 190 -18.43 -7.82 -7.82
CA ALA A 190 -17.91 -8.46 -6.62
C ALA A 190 -18.82 -8.25 -5.41
N ARG A 191 -18.82 -9.22 -4.49
CA ARG A 191 -19.47 -9.06 -3.17
C ARG A 191 -18.47 -8.50 -2.16
N PRO A 192 -18.76 -7.37 -1.51
CA PRO A 192 -17.90 -6.84 -0.44
C PRO A 192 -17.68 -7.85 0.68
N GLN A 193 -16.47 -7.86 1.22
CA GLN A 193 -16.04 -8.68 2.36
C GLN A 193 -15.22 -7.83 3.34
N ARG A 194 -15.01 -8.32 4.57
CA ARG A 194 -14.17 -7.62 5.56
C ARG A 194 -12.67 -7.88 5.35
N THR A 195 -12.36 -9.07 4.85
CA THR A 195 -11.01 -9.57 4.59
C THR A 195 -10.94 -10.16 3.20
N GLY A 196 -9.73 -10.51 2.79
CA GLY A 196 -9.46 -11.27 1.57
C GLY A 196 -8.85 -10.44 0.46
N VAL A 197 -8.17 -11.13 -0.44
CA VAL A 197 -7.60 -10.60 -1.67
C VAL A 197 -7.81 -11.61 -2.80
N GLN A 198 -8.13 -11.10 -3.99
CA GLN A 198 -8.09 -11.85 -5.23
C GLN A 198 -7.26 -11.09 -6.26
N ALA A 199 -6.34 -11.76 -6.92
CA ALA A 199 -5.75 -11.26 -8.15
C ALA A 199 -6.29 -12.09 -9.31
N ILE A 200 -6.73 -11.41 -10.37
CA ILE A 200 -7.15 -12.02 -11.62
C ILE A 200 -6.29 -11.53 -12.78
N THR A 201 -6.09 -12.38 -13.77
CA THR A 201 -5.47 -11.98 -15.04
C THR A 201 -6.51 -11.97 -16.15
N ILE A 202 -6.54 -10.88 -16.90
CA ILE A 202 -7.46 -10.68 -18.02
C ILE A 202 -6.65 -10.42 -19.28
N ASN A 203 -6.98 -11.11 -20.38
CA ASN A 203 -6.36 -10.85 -21.67
C ASN A 203 -7.03 -9.64 -22.36
N LYS A 204 -6.24 -8.59 -22.64
CA LYS A 204 -6.65 -7.38 -23.36
C LYS A 204 -7.25 -7.65 -24.73
N THR A 205 -6.80 -8.68 -25.45
CA THR A 205 -7.37 -9.01 -26.76
C THR A 205 -8.83 -9.43 -26.66
N ASN A 206 -9.23 -9.95 -25.50
CA ASN A 206 -10.61 -10.32 -25.24
C ASN A 206 -11.46 -9.12 -24.85
N MET A 207 -10.89 -7.92 -24.58
CA MET A 207 -11.61 -6.71 -24.15
C MET A 207 -12.27 -5.91 -25.29
N LYS A 208 -12.02 -6.26 -26.57
CA LYS A 208 -12.67 -5.65 -27.75
C LYS A 208 -12.82 -4.13 -27.62
N LEU A 209 -11.70 -3.47 -27.35
CA LEU A 209 -11.64 -2.04 -27.06
C LEU A 209 -12.18 -1.22 -28.24
N ASP A 210 -12.94 -0.18 -27.94
CA ASP A 210 -13.46 0.77 -28.93
C ASP A 210 -12.33 1.67 -29.47
N ASN A 211 -11.39 2.03 -28.59
CA ASN A 211 -10.26 2.90 -28.92
C ASN A 211 -8.99 2.48 -28.17
N GLN A 212 -7.94 2.08 -28.90
CA GLN A 212 -6.68 1.64 -28.28
C GLN A 212 -5.83 2.78 -27.69
N ASN A 213 -6.14 4.03 -28.04
CA ASN A 213 -5.42 5.22 -27.56
C ASN A 213 -6.02 5.79 -26.27
N GLU A 214 -7.23 5.37 -25.90
CA GLU A 214 -7.86 5.72 -24.63
C GLU A 214 -7.43 4.74 -23.54
N ALA A 215 -7.59 5.16 -22.29
CA ALA A 215 -7.40 4.26 -21.16
C ALA A 215 -8.48 3.16 -21.15
N ILE A 216 -8.24 2.12 -20.36
CA ILE A 216 -9.26 1.14 -19.98
C ILE A 216 -9.71 1.47 -18.56
N LEU A 217 -11.00 1.73 -18.41
CA LEU A 217 -11.63 1.98 -17.11
C LEU A 217 -12.05 0.65 -16.49
N PHE A 218 -11.41 0.27 -15.39
CA PHE A 218 -11.84 -0.85 -14.56
C PHE A 218 -12.66 -0.32 -13.39
N GLN A 219 -13.85 -0.89 -13.18
CA GLN A 219 -14.76 -0.50 -12.09
C GLN A 219 -15.09 -1.72 -11.25
N LEU A 220 -14.91 -1.60 -9.94
CA LEU A 220 -15.32 -2.58 -8.96
C LEU A 220 -16.73 -2.21 -8.49
N VAL A 221 -17.69 -3.11 -8.70
CA VAL A 221 -19.11 -2.82 -8.42
C VAL A 221 -19.75 -3.92 -7.58
N THR A 222 -20.81 -3.56 -6.85
CA THR A 222 -21.71 -4.52 -6.19
C THR A 222 -22.54 -5.30 -7.23
N PRO A 223 -23.18 -6.42 -6.85
CA PRO A 223 -24.12 -7.13 -7.72
C PRO A 223 -25.30 -6.28 -8.22
N ASP A 224 -25.62 -5.20 -7.51
CA ASP A 224 -26.70 -4.26 -7.85
C ASP A 224 -26.23 -3.13 -8.79
N GLY A 225 -24.91 -3.02 -9.01
CA GLY A 225 -24.30 -2.07 -9.94
C GLY A 225 -23.72 -0.82 -9.30
N ASP A 226 -23.74 -0.69 -7.97
CA ASP A 226 -23.13 0.44 -7.28
C ASP A 226 -21.60 0.34 -7.33
N GLU A 227 -20.94 1.42 -7.74
CA GLU A 227 -19.48 1.50 -7.80
C GLU A 227 -18.87 1.62 -6.39
N ILE A 228 -17.88 0.77 -6.12
CA ILE A 228 -17.09 0.75 -4.88
C ILE A 228 -15.78 1.49 -5.09
N ASP A 229 -15.13 1.25 -6.23
CA ASP A 229 -13.82 1.81 -6.57
C ASP A 229 -13.56 1.68 -8.09
N TYR A 230 -12.56 2.41 -8.59
CA TYR A 230 -12.15 2.33 -9.99
C TYR A 230 -10.62 2.40 -10.15
N SER A 231 -10.15 1.94 -11.30
CA SER A 231 -8.74 2.02 -11.70
C SER A 231 -8.62 2.25 -13.20
N ILE A 232 -7.57 2.96 -13.61
CA ILE A 232 -7.32 3.35 -15.00
C ILE A 232 -6.04 2.64 -15.48
N TYR A 233 -6.12 1.97 -16.62
CA TYR A 233 -5.02 1.21 -17.23
C TYR A 233 -4.69 1.69 -18.65
#